data_AF-A0A3D9Q965-F1
#
_entry.id   AF-A0A3D9Q965-F1
#
_cell.length_a   1.000
_cell.length_b   1.000
_cell.length_c   1.000
_cell.angle_alpha   90.00
_cell.angle_beta   90.00
_cell.angle_gamma   90.00
#
_symmetry.space_group_name_H-M   'P 1'
#
loop_
_entity.id
_entity.type
_entity.pdbx_description
1 polymer ?
#
loop_
_entity_poly.entity_id
_entity_poly.type
_entity_poly.pdbx_seq_one_letter_code
_entity_poly.pdbx_strand_id
1 'polypeptide(L)'
;HKIKREKDIRKYTVPARGSSKFATLYSRRTAVERVFAYLKSYFGLTGTRKRKKRAFVEMDLTCLTYTLCKFALDKLNQELRRTRCAA
;
A
#
# COMPACT_ATOMS: atom_id res chain seq x y z
N HIS A 1 -34.31 -5.10 -14.66
CA HIS A 1 -33.44 -5.46 -15.81
C HIS A 1 -31.97 -5.34 -15.39
N LYS A 2 -31.12 -6.36 -15.64
CA LYS A 2 -29.67 -6.29 -15.35
C LYS A 2 -28.96 -5.51 -16.44
N ILE A 3 -28.31 -4.39 -16.09
CA ILE A 3 -27.66 -3.49 -17.05
C ILE A 3 -26.15 -3.76 -17.04
N LYS A 4 -25.56 -3.97 -18.21
CA LYS A 4 -24.09 -4.05 -18.36
C LYS A 4 -23.48 -2.68 -18.06
N ARG A 5 -22.41 -2.61 -17.24
CA ARG A 5 -21.77 -1.34 -16.88
C ARG A 5 -21.19 -0.58 -18.09
N GLU A 6 -20.82 -1.30 -19.14
CA GLU A 6 -20.33 -0.72 -20.41
C GLU A 6 -21.38 0.13 -21.13
N LYS A 7 -22.68 -0.07 -20.81
CA LYS A 7 -23.79 0.65 -21.47
C LYS A 7 -23.77 2.15 -21.18
N ASP A 8 -23.23 2.55 -20.03
CA ASP A 8 -23.06 3.97 -19.68
C ASP A 8 -21.85 4.14 -18.76
N ILE A 9 -20.72 4.49 -19.37
CA ILE A 9 -19.43 4.66 -18.70
C ILE A 9 -19.43 5.92 -17.80
N ARG A 10 -20.22 6.94 -18.15
CA ARG A 10 -20.29 8.20 -17.38
C ARG A 10 -21.03 7.99 -16.07
N LYS A 11 -22.07 7.15 -16.09
CA LYS A 11 -22.80 6.75 -14.87
C LYS A 11 -22.06 5.72 -14.04
N TYR A 12 -21.36 4.77 -14.67
CA TYR A 12 -20.65 3.68 -13.99
C TYR A 12 -19.15 3.75 -14.22
N THR A 13 -18.50 4.69 -13.54
CA THR A 13 -17.06 4.98 -13.68
C THR A 13 -16.15 3.89 -13.14
N VAL A 14 -16.66 3.03 -12.25
CA VAL A 14 -15.88 1.98 -11.60
C VAL A 14 -16.03 0.63 -12.33
N PRO A 15 -14.95 -0.15 -12.46
CA PRO A 15 -14.98 -1.42 -13.18
C PRO A 15 -15.90 -2.42 -12.48
N ALA A 16 -16.52 -3.30 -13.27
CA ALA A 16 -17.41 -4.34 -12.77
C ALA A 16 -16.67 -5.27 -11.80
N ARG A 17 -17.32 -5.64 -10.68
CA ARG A 17 -16.77 -6.61 -9.74
C ARG A 17 -16.55 -7.95 -10.44
N GLY A 18 -15.38 -8.56 -10.26
CA GLY A 18 -14.99 -9.78 -10.98
C GLY A 18 -14.32 -9.54 -12.35
N SER A 19 -14.27 -8.31 -12.85
CA SER A 19 -13.43 -7.98 -14.00
C SER A 19 -11.95 -7.98 -13.65
N SER A 20 -11.08 -8.20 -14.63
CA SER A 20 -9.61 -8.13 -14.47
C SER A 20 -9.17 -6.76 -13.93
N LYS A 21 -9.73 -5.66 -14.45
CA LYS A 21 -9.48 -4.30 -13.98
C LYS A 21 -9.85 -4.13 -12.49
N PHE A 22 -11.01 -4.66 -12.07
CA PHE A 22 -11.39 -4.63 -10.66
C PHE A 22 -10.39 -5.39 -9.79
N ALA A 23 -9.97 -6.59 -10.21
CA ALA A 23 -8.98 -7.39 -9.48
C ALA A 23 -7.65 -6.62 -9.30
N THR A 24 -7.14 -5.95 -10.33
CA THR A 24 -5.92 -5.15 -10.22
C THR A 24 -6.04 -3.99 -9.22
N LEU A 25 -7.16 -3.25 -9.26
CA LEU A 25 -7.41 -2.16 -8.32
C LEU A 25 -7.56 -2.69 -6.88
N TYR A 26 -8.25 -3.82 -6.72
CA TYR A 26 -8.43 -4.47 -5.43
C TYR A 26 -7.10 -4.94 -4.83
N SER A 27 -6.20 -5.51 -5.65
CA SER A 27 -4.86 -5.90 -5.23
C SER A 27 -4.03 -4.69 -4.80
N ARG A 28 -4.10 -3.57 -5.54
CA ARG A 28 -3.44 -2.31 -5.15
C ARG A 28 -3.97 -1.79 -3.82
N ARG A 29 -5.29 -1.78 -3.63
CA ARG A 29 -5.92 -1.35 -2.37
C ARG A 29 -5.46 -2.21 -1.19
N THR A 30 -5.52 -3.53 -1.35
CA THR A 30 -5.09 -4.48 -0.32
C THR A 30 -3.61 -4.28 0.04
N ALA A 31 -2.73 -4.00 -0.94
CA ALA A 31 -1.33 -3.70 -0.67
C ALA A 31 -1.16 -2.45 0.20
N VAL A 32 -1.90 -1.37 -0.12
CA VAL A 32 -1.90 -0.14 0.67
C VAL A 32 -2.44 -0.36 2.09
N GLU A 33 -3.52 -1.13 2.24
CA GLU A 33 -4.09 -1.49 3.54
C GLU A 33 -3.09 -2.25 4.43
N ARG A 34 -2.27 -3.14 3.85
CA ARG A 34 -1.19 -3.82 4.59
C ARG A 34 -0.13 -2.84 5.08
N VAL A 35 0.27 -1.87 4.26
CA VAL A 35 1.23 -0.84 4.68
C VAL A 35 0.67 -0.06 5.87
N PHE A 36 -0.59 0.37 5.80
CA PHE A 36 -1.23 1.05 6.93
C PHE A 36 -1.30 0.17 8.18
N ALA A 37 -1.55 -1.13 8.04
CA ALA A 37 -1.51 -2.06 9.17
C ALA A 37 -0.12 -2.12 9.81
N TYR A 38 0.95 -2.21 9.00
CA TYR A 38 2.33 -2.22 9.50
C TYR A 38 2.69 -0.93 10.22
N LEU A 39 2.33 0.21 9.65
CA LEU A 39 2.55 1.52 10.25
C LEU A 39 1.84 1.63 11.62
N LYS A 40 0.60 1.15 11.70
CA LYS A 40 -0.18 1.12 12.95
C LYS A 40 0.44 0.19 14.01
N SER A 41 0.80 -1.03 13.62
CA SER A 41 1.26 -2.07 14.56
C SER A 41 2.72 -1.91 14.98
N TYR A 42 3.64 -1.66 14.04
CA TYR A 42 5.08 -1.68 14.31
C TYR A 42 5.68 -0.30 14.59
N PHE A 43 5.07 0.76 14.06
CA PHE A 43 5.59 2.13 14.20
C PHE A 43 4.78 3.00 15.16
N GLY A 44 3.93 2.37 16.00
CA GLY A 44 3.27 3.03 17.13
C GLY A 44 2.22 4.08 16.77
N LEU A 45 1.79 4.18 15.51
CA LEU A 45 0.86 5.21 15.03
C LEU A 45 -0.49 5.24 15.79
N THR A 46 -0.94 4.10 16.33
CA THR A 46 -2.17 4.00 17.13
C THR A 46 -2.04 4.61 18.53
N GLY A 47 -0.83 4.66 19.09
CA GLY A 47 -0.56 5.11 20.46
C GLY A 47 -0.10 6.56 20.57
N THR A 48 0.10 7.26 19.46
CA THR A 48 0.61 8.63 19.48
C THR A 48 -0.43 9.59 20.09
N ARG A 49 -0.02 10.36 21.11
CA ARG A 49 -0.88 11.40 21.74
C ARG A 49 -0.49 12.82 21.34
N LYS A 50 0.39 12.97 20.33
CA LYS A 50 0.84 14.27 19.85
C LYS A 50 -0.32 15.00 19.16
N ARG A 51 -0.37 16.33 19.28
CA ARG A 51 -1.46 17.16 18.74
C ARG A 51 -1.02 17.93 17.50
N LYS A 52 -1.95 18.06 16.53
CA LYS A 52 -1.87 18.94 15.36
C LYS A 52 -0.51 18.80 14.63
N LYS A 53 0.26 19.89 14.55
CA LYS A 53 1.53 19.96 13.78
C LYS A 53 2.52 18.84 14.15
N ARG A 54 2.65 18.52 15.44
CA ARG A 54 3.58 17.47 15.90
C ARG A 54 3.16 16.06 15.46
N ALA A 55 1.86 15.82 15.32
CA ALA A 55 1.33 14.53 14.85
C ALA A 55 1.57 14.33 13.35
N PHE A 56 1.42 15.39 12.55
CA PHE A 56 1.74 15.33 11.12
C PHE A 56 3.22 15.04 10.88
N VAL A 57 4.11 15.76 11.57
CA VAL A 57 5.57 15.52 11.46
C VAL A 57 5.93 14.09 11.90
N GLU A 58 5.33 13.58 12.98
CA GLU A 58 5.53 12.19 13.40
C GLU A 58 5.04 11.19 12.36
N MET A 59 3.86 11.41 11.78
CA MET A 59 3.33 10.57 10.72
C MET A 59 4.25 10.53 9.49
N ASP A 60 4.75 11.70 9.06
CA ASP A 60 5.67 11.82 7.93
C ASP A 60 6.99 11.10 8.20
N LEU A 61 7.57 11.31 9.39
CA LEU A 61 8.81 10.66 9.81
C LEU A 61 8.64 9.13 9.89
N THR A 62 7.51 8.66 10.42
CA THR A 62 7.19 7.23 10.48
C THR A 62 7.04 6.63 9.08
N CYS A 63 6.39 7.33 8.15
CA CYS A 63 6.27 6.89 6.76
C CYS A 63 7.63 6.82 6.05
N LEU A 64 8.48 7.83 6.26
CA LEU A 64 9.85 7.87 5.75
C LEU A 64 10.68 6.71 6.31
N THR A 65 10.59 6.46 7.62
CA THR A 65 11.30 5.36 8.28
C THR A 65 10.88 4.01 7.72
N TYR A 66 9.58 3.75 7.56
CA TYR A 66 9.08 2.53 6.93
C TYR A 66 9.63 2.34 5.51
N THR A 67 9.63 3.42 4.73
CA THR A 67 10.12 3.41 3.34
C THR A 67 11.61 3.11 3.29
N LEU A 68 12.40 3.71 4.17
CA LEU A 68 13.83 3.43 4.31
C LEU A 68 14.09 1.96 4.68
N CYS A 69 13.37 1.43 5.68
CA CYS A 69 13.51 0.03 6.08
C CYS A 69 13.14 -0.92 4.94
N LYS A 70 12.06 -0.65 4.20
CA LYS A 70 11.67 -1.46 3.04
C LYS A 70 12.69 -1.37 1.91
N PHE A 71 13.20 -0.18 1.63
CA PHE A 71 14.26 0.00 0.63
C PHE A 71 15.54 -0.78 1.00
N ALA A 72 15.98 -0.70 2.26
CA ALA A 72 17.14 -1.45 2.74
C ALA A 72 16.93 -2.97 2.61
N LEU A 73 15.75 -3.48 3.00
CA LEU A 73 15.39 -4.89 2.83
C LEU A 73 15.37 -5.29 1.35
N ASP A 74 14.84 -4.44 0.47
CA ASP A 74 14.82 -4.72 -0.96
C ASP A 74 16.23 -4.78 -1.55
N LYS A 75 17.15 -3.92 -1.09
CA LYS A 75 18.57 -3.97 -1.47
C LYS A 75 19.24 -5.27 -1.01
N LEU A 76 19.07 -5.64 0.26
CA LEU A 76 19.60 -6.89 0.80
C LEU A 76 19.04 -8.12 0.05
N ASN A 77 17.74 -8.12 -0.26
CA ASN A 77 17.12 -9.18 -1.03
C ASN A 77 17.65 -9.25 -2.47
N GLN A 78 17.96 -8.11 -3.09
CA GLN A 78 18.59 -8.08 -4.40
C GLN A 78 20.00 -8.68 -4.36
N GLU A 79 20.81 -8.33 -3.36
CA GLU A 79 22.15 -8.89 -3.17
C GLU A 79 22.11 -10.39 -2.91
N LEU A 80 21.22 -10.86 -2.04
CA LEU A 80 21.04 -12.28 -1.73
C LEU A 80 20.62 -13.09 -2.96
N ARG A 81 19.78 -12.51 -3.84
CA ARG A 81 19.40 -13.16 -5.11
C ARG A 81 20.57 -13.25 -6.07
N ARG A 82 21.43 -12.23 -6.13
CA ARG A 82 22.64 -12.23 -6.96
C ARG A 82 23.62 -13.30 -6.50
N THR A 83 23.92 -13.38 -5.21
CA THR A 83 24.85 -14.37 -4.65
C THR A 83 24.33 -15.80 -4.84
N ARG A 84 23.03 -16.04 -4.64
CA ARG A 84 22.41 -17.36 -4.87
C ARG A 84 22.34 -17.80 -6.33
N CYS A 85 22.35 -16.86 -7.28
CA CYS A 85 22.30 -17.18 -8.71
C CYS A 85 23.70 -17.35 -9.32
N ALA A 86 24.73 -16.88 -8.63
CA ALA A 86 26.14 -17.04 -9.00
C ALA A 86 26.79 -18.32 -8.41
N ALA A 87 26.11 -18.98 -7.47
CA ALA A 87 26.44 -20.30 -6.94
C ALA A 87 25.62 -21.38 -7.67
#